data_AF-A0A955YZW8-F1
#
_entry.id   AF-A0A955YZW8-F1
#
_cell.length_a   1.000
_cell.length_b   1.000
_cell.length_c   1.000
_cell.angle_alpha   90.00
_cell.angle_beta   90.00
_cell.angle_gamma   90.00
#
_symmetry.space_group_name_H-M   'P 1'
#
loop_
_entity.id
_entity.type
_entity.pdbx_description
1 polymer ?
#
loop_
_entity_poly.entity_id
_entity_poly.type
_entity_poly.pdbx_seq_one_letter_code
_entity_poly.pdbx_strand_id
1 'polypeptide(L)'
;MLRHLPRLTFPLVVALPALFGACAEPREDEGAEQVSQPVSACVAGARPSVGVKLVRVHASHAFAAPVVAAQAPGSDDWYVVEKGGTVKRVVAGAASASTFADLRARVNAGPNEAGLLGMAFHPRFAQNGLVFFSYTRPSAASP
;
A
#
# COMPACT_ATOMS: atom_id res chain seq x y z
N MET A 1 51.44 2.36 22.64
CA MET A 1 52.21 1.96 21.45
C MET A 1 51.24 1.60 20.33
N LEU A 2 50.94 2.57 19.45
CA LEU A 2 49.94 2.47 18.39
C LEU A 2 50.68 2.29 17.06
N ARG A 3 50.55 1.12 16.41
CA ARG A 3 51.15 0.87 15.09
C ARG A 3 50.16 1.25 13.99
N HIS A 4 50.49 2.32 13.25
CA HIS A 4 49.86 2.72 11.99
C HIS A 4 50.04 1.64 10.92
N LEU A 5 48.95 1.25 10.25
CA LEU A 5 49.01 0.52 8.98
C LEU A 5 48.85 1.51 7.81
N PRO A 6 49.53 1.29 6.67
CA PRO A 6 49.50 2.17 5.51
C PRO A 6 48.20 2.03 4.72
N ARG A 7 47.70 3.18 4.25
CA ARG A 7 46.59 3.31 3.32
C ARG A 7 47.00 2.78 1.93
N LEU A 8 46.25 1.82 1.39
CA LEU A 8 46.34 1.43 -0.02
C LEU A 8 45.17 2.04 -0.79
N THR A 9 45.50 3.10 -1.54
CA THR A 9 44.67 3.73 -2.57
C THR A 9 44.73 2.92 -3.85
N PHE A 10 43.60 2.38 -4.30
CA PHE A 10 43.39 1.86 -5.65
C PHE A 10 42.38 2.76 -6.37
N PRO A 11 42.77 3.53 -7.41
CA PRO A 11 41.79 4.17 -8.28
C PRO A 11 41.45 3.19 -9.40
N LEU A 12 40.29 2.55 -9.33
CA LEU A 12 39.68 1.93 -10.50
C LEU A 12 38.61 2.88 -11.03
N VAL A 13 39.03 3.72 -11.98
CA VAL A 13 38.15 4.57 -12.79
C VAL A 13 37.58 3.69 -13.90
N VAL A 14 36.30 3.32 -13.80
CA VAL A 14 35.54 2.79 -14.94
C VAL A 14 34.70 3.94 -15.49
N ALA A 15 35.13 4.48 -16.63
CA ALA A 15 34.38 5.45 -17.40
C ALA A 15 33.23 4.71 -18.14
N LEU A 16 32.00 4.94 -17.69
CA LEU A 16 30.79 4.60 -18.46
C LEU A 16 30.44 5.81 -19.35
N PRO A 17 30.22 5.64 -20.66
CA PRO A 17 29.82 6.74 -21.52
C PRO A 17 28.45 7.26 -21.11
N ALA A 18 28.40 8.53 -20.74
CA ALA A 18 27.18 9.29 -20.56
C ALA A 18 26.54 9.56 -21.93
N LEU A 19 25.49 8.82 -22.28
CA LEU A 19 24.52 9.32 -23.24
C LEU A 19 23.55 10.23 -22.47
N PHE A 20 23.90 11.51 -22.37
CA PHE A 20 22.91 12.55 -22.11
C PHE A 20 22.04 12.67 -23.37
N GLY A 21 20.94 11.92 -23.39
CA GLY A 21 19.82 12.25 -24.26
C GLY A 21 19.24 13.57 -23.77
N ALA A 22 19.43 14.63 -24.56
CA ALA A 22 18.79 15.91 -24.33
C ALA A 22 17.27 15.73 -24.41
N CYS A 23 16.56 15.90 -23.29
CA CYS A 23 15.14 16.24 -23.35
C CYS A 23 15.06 17.68 -23.86
N ALA A 24 14.83 17.86 -25.16
CA ALA A 24 14.39 19.14 -25.69
C ALA A 24 12.98 19.40 -25.14
N GLU A 25 12.79 20.49 -24.40
CA GLU A 25 11.48 20.98 -24.01
C GLU A 25 10.73 21.46 -25.26
N PRO A 26 9.55 20.90 -25.60
CA PRO A 26 8.75 21.42 -26.69
C PRO A 26 8.19 22.79 -26.29
N ARG A 27 8.48 23.80 -27.10
CA ARG A 27 7.76 25.08 -27.08
C ARG A 27 6.31 24.82 -27.49
N GLU A 28 5.38 25.36 -26.71
CA GLU A 28 3.97 25.45 -27.09
C GLU A 28 3.85 26.38 -28.30
N ASP A 29 3.29 25.89 -29.40
CA ASP A 29 2.55 26.72 -30.36
C ASP A 29 1.67 25.82 -31.26
N GLU A 30 0.36 26.08 -31.16
CA GLU A 30 -0.67 26.00 -32.21
C GLU A 30 -1.06 24.63 -32.82
N GLY A 31 -2.21 24.13 -32.35
CA GLY A 31 -3.29 23.56 -33.16
C GLY A 31 -2.94 22.64 -34.34
N ALA A 32 -2.70 21.35 -34.07
CA ALA A 32 -2.76 20.30 -35.08
C ALA A 32 -3.57 19.11 -34.57
N GLU A 33 -4.60 18.74 -35.35
CA GLU A 33 -5.42 17.54 -35.19
C GLU A 33 -4.52 16.32 -35.01
N GLN A 34 -4.48 15.81 -33.77
CA GLN A 34 -3.63 14.68 -33.38
C GLN A 34 -4.15 13.42 -34.05
N VAL A 35 -3.58 13.09 -35.21
CA VAL A 35 -3.68 11.74 -35.78
C VAL A 35 -3.10 10.78 -34.74
N SER A 36 -4.00 10.09 -34.03
CA SER A 36 -3.71 8.99 -33.12
C SER A 36 -2.78 7.99 -33.83
N GLN A 37 -1.48 8.09 -33.59
CA GLN A 37 -0.57 7.01 -33.96
C GLN A 37 -0.97 5.79 -33.12
N PRO A 38 -1.13 4.60 -33.72
CA PRO A 38 -1.38 3.41 -32.94
C PRO A 38 -0.15 3.19 -32.05
N VAL A 39 -0.35 3.24 -30.73
CA VAL A 39 0.66 2.79 -29.79
C VAL A 39 0.96 1.34 -30.14
N SER A 40 2.06 1.12 -30.85
CA SER A 40 2.49 -0.21 -31.25
C SER A 40 2.64 -1.02 -29.96
N ALA A 41 1.82 -2.07 -29.90
CA ALA A 41 1.30 -2.69 -28.69
C ALA A 41 2.32 -2.87 -27.55
N CYS A 42 1.94 -2.39 -26.36
CA CYS A 42 2.52 -2.84 -25.09
C CYS A 42 2.12 -4.30 -24.83
N VAL A 43 2.66 -5.24 -25.60
CA VAL A 43 2.45 -6.67 -25.37
C VAL A 43 3.31 -7.07 -24.19
N ALA A 44 2.66 -7.34 -23.04
CA ALA A 44 3.33 -7.99 -21.93
C ALA A 44 3.91 -9.34 -22.41
N GLY A 45 5.17 -9.61 -22.07
CA GLY A 45 5.80 -10.89 -22.38
C GLY A 45 5.05 -12.09 -21.78
N ALA A 46 5.42 -13.29 -22.18
CA ALA A 46 4.84 -14.52 -21.64
C ALA A 46 4.89 -14.52 -20.11
N ARG A 47 3.76 -14.82 -19.46
CA ARG A 47 3.65 -14.89 -18.01
C ARG A 47 4.65 -15.92 -17.47
N PRO A 48 5.57 -15.56 -16.56
CA PRO A 48 6.44 -16.52 -15.92
C PRO A 48 5.61 -17.55 -15.13
N SER A 49 5.86 -18.85 -15.35
CA SER A 49 5.25 -19.91 -14.56
C SER A 49 6.06 -20.13 -13.27
N VAL A 50 5.85 -19.26 -12.28
CA VAL A 50 6.37 -19.46 -10.92
C VAL A 50 5.29 -20.16 -10.09
N GLY A 51 5.65 -21.26 -9.44
CA GLY A 51 4.76 -21.95 -8.50
C GLY A 51 4.57 -21.11 -7.23
N VAL A 52 3.33 -20.68 -6.96
CA VAL A 52 2.96 -19.97 -5.73
C VAL A 52 2.12 -20.87 -4.85
N LYS A 53 2.46 -20.93 -3.56
CA LYS A 53 1.64 -21.60 -2.54
C LYS A 53 1.05 -20.55 -1.62
N LEU A 54 -0.26 -20.57 -1.46
CA LEU A 54 -0.94 -19.75 -0.47
C LEU A 54 -0.85 -20.43 0.90
N VAL A 55 -0.37 -19.69 1.89
CA VAL A 55 -0.37 -20.12 3.29
C VAL A 55 -1.33 -19.21 4.05
N ARG A 56 -2.24 -19.82 4.82
CA ARG A 56 -3.17 -19.06 5.65
C ARG A 56 -2.44 -18.49 6.86
N VAL A 57 -2.33 -17.18 6.93
CA VAL A 57 -1.93 -16.44 8.11
C VAL A 57 -3.16 -16.22 9.00
N HIS A 58 -3.00 -16.29 10.33
CA HIS A 58 -4.09 -16.14 11.33
C HIS A 58 -5.22 -17.17 11.22
N ALA A 59 -4.88 -18.46 11.09
CA ALA A 59 -5.87 -19.53 10.91
C ALA A 59 -6.85 -19.72 12.08
N SER A 60 -6.48 -19.28 13.29
CA SER A 60 -7.32 -19.36 14.48
C SER A 60 -8.34 -18.21 14.58
N HIS A 61 -8.30 -17.25 13.66
CA HIS A 61 -9.17 -16.06 13.68
C HIS A 61 -10.11 -16.07 12.47
N ALA A 62 -11.36 -15.67 12.70
CA ALA A 62 -12.36 -15.48 11.66
C ALA A 62 -12.65 -13.98 11.50
N PHE A 63 -12.74 -13.52 10.25
CA PHE A 63 -13.04 -12.13 9.90
C PHE A 63 -14.24 -12.07 8.97
N ALA A 64 -15.11 -11.08 9.17
CA ALA A 64 -16.29 -10.84 8.37
C ALA A 64 -15.98 -9.83 7.25
N ALA A 65 -15.94 -10.31 6.01
CA ALA A 65 -15.67 -9.49 4.82
C ALA A 65 -14.47 -8.52 5.01
N PRO A 66 -13.24 -9.04 5.25
CA PRO A 66 -12.06 -8.19 5.44
C PRO A 66 -11.69 -7.47 4.14
N VAL A 67 -11.39 -6.17 4.24
CA VAL A 67 -11.03 -5.34 3.09
C VAL A 67 -9.60 -4.80 3.15
N VAL A 68 -9.04 -4.66 4.35
CA VAL A 68 -7.66 -4.19 4.59
C VAL A 68 -7.06 -4.99 5.74
N ALA A 69 -5.79 -5.34 5.62
CA ALA A 69 -4.95 -5.79 6.73
C ALA A 69 -3.71 -4.89 6.78
N ALA A 70 -3.46 -4.25 7.91
CA ALA A 70 -2.35 -3.31 8.09
C ALA A 70 -1.68 -3.50 9.45
N GLN A 71 -0.44 -3.05 9.57
CA GLN A 71 0.29 -2.96 10.83
C GLN A 71 0.60 -1.48 11.12
N ALA A 72 0.55 -1.09 12.40
CA ALA A 72 0.99 0.24 12.79
C ALA A 72 2.53 0.36 12.70
N PRO A 73 3.10 1.54 12.41
CA PRO A 73 4.54 1.72 12.38
C PRO A 73 5.21 1.25 13.69
N GLY A 74 6.13 0.30 13.58
CA GLY A 74 6.85 -0.28 14.71
C GLY A 74 6.07 -1.30 15.55
N SER A 75 4.93 -1.81 15.06
CA SER A 75 4.14 -2.86 15.70
C SER A 75 4.06 -4.10 14.82
N ASP A 76 4.05 -5.28 15.45
CA ASP A 76 3.79 -6.56 14.78
C ASP A 76 2.30 -6.93 14.76
N ASP A 77 1.45 -6.14 15.43
CA ASP A 77 0.02 -6.42 15.51
C ASP A 77 -0.66 -6.16 14.17
N TRP A 78 -1.55 -7.07 13.80
CA TRP A 78 -2.39 -6.92 12.62
C TRP A 78 -3.69 -6.22 12.97
N TYR A 79 -4.06 -5.24 12.15
CA TYR A 79 -5.33 -4.54 12.21
C TYR A 79 -6.11 -4.87 10.94
N VAL A 80 -7.15 -5.68 11.10
CA VAL A 80 -8.00 -6.16 10.01
C VAL A 80 -9.27 -5.33 9.98
N VAL A 81 -9.50 -4.65 8.88
CA VAL A 81 -10.66 -3.81 8.62
C VAL A 81 -11.76 -4.67 8.01
N GLU A 82 -12.92 -4.71 8.63
CA GLU A 82 -14.09 -5.43 8.17
C GLU A 82 -15.07 -4.46 7.50
N LYS A 83 -15.57 -4.82 6.31
CA LYS A 83 -16.49 -3.99 5.50
C LYS A 83 -17.66 -3.43 6.33
N GLY A 84 -18.15 -4.22 7.28
CA GLY A 84 -19.27 -3.87 8.16
C GLY A 84 -19.02 -2.69 9.11
N GLY A 85 -17.79 -2.18 9.23
CA GLY A 85 -17.47 -1.01 10.04
C GLY A 85 -16.71 -1.30 11.33
N THR A 86 -16.16 -2.49 11.49
CA THR A 86 -15.32 -2.87 12.64
C THR A 86 -13.86 -3.02 12.22
N VAL A 87 -12.95 -2.75 13.15
CA VAL A 87 -11.53 -3.04 13.00
C VAL A 87 -11.13 -4.02 14.09
N LYS A 88 -10.56 -5.16 13.71
CA LYS A 88 -10.06 -6.18 14.62
C LYS A 88 -8.55 -6.04 14.79
N ARG A 89 -8.06 -6.08 16.02
CA ARG A 89 -6.63 -6.17 16.33
C ARG A 89 -6.28 -7.61 16.69
N VAL A 90 -5.26 -8.13 16.04
CA VAL A 90 -4.71 -9.47 16.23
C VAL A 90 -3.29 -9.33 16.73
N VAL A 91 -3.07 -9.75 17.98
CA VAL A 91 -1.74 -9.79 18.59
C VAL A 91 -1.15 -11.17 18.37
N ALA A 92 0.14 -11.27 18.07
CA ALA A 92 0.81 -12.55 17.90
C ALA A 92 0.64 -13.44 19.13
N GLY A 93 0.22 -14.69 18.92
CA GLY A 93 -0.02 -15.66 20.00
C GLY A 93 -1.35 -15.50 20.75
N ALA A 94 -2.13 -14.44 20.48
CA ALA A 94 -3.44 -14.28 21.09
C ALA A 94 -4.46 -15.25 20.48
N ALA A 95 -5.20 -15.95 21.34
CA ALA A 95 -6.22 -16.92 20.93
C ALA A 95 -7.42 -16.26 20.21
N SER A 96 -7.68 -14.98 20.45
CA SER A 96 -8.78 -14.22 19.86
C SER A 96 -8.34 -12.83 19.43
N ALA A 97 -9.06 -12.29 18.44
CA ALA A 97 -8.89 -10.91 18.00
C ALA A 97 -9.77 -9.98 18.85
N SER A 98 -9.24 -8.84 19.27
CA SER A 98 -10.02 -7.81 19.98
C SER A 98 -10.55 -6.75 19.00
N THR A 99 -11.61 -6.03 19.36
CA THR A 99 -12.08 -4.90 18.56
C THR A 99 -11.22 -3.67 18.88
N PHE A 100 -10.54 -3.13 17.88
CA PHE A 100 -9.76 -1.88 17.97
C PHE A 100 -10.64 -0.65 17.78
N ALA A 101 -11.54 -0.68 16.80
CA ALA A 101 -12.47 0.41 16.50
C ALA A 101 -13.82 -0.13 16.02
N ASP A 102 -14.89 0.59 16.35
CA ASP A 102 -16.25 0.30 15.92
C ASP A 102 -16.89 1.58 15.36
N LEU A 103 -17.07 1.59 14.03
CA LEU A 103 -17.66 2.69 13.28
C LEU A 103 -19.03 2.30 12.69
N ARG A 104 -19.63 1.17 13.11
CA ARG A 104 -20.88 0.65 12.53
C ARG A 104 -22.01 1.69 12.48
N ALA A 105 -22.10 2.56 13.49
CA ALA A 105 -23.09 3.63 13.54
C ALA A 105 -22.92 4.72 12.46
N ARG A 106 -21.75 4.79 11.80
CA ARG A 106 -21.41 5.81 10.79
C ARG A 106 -21.34 5.24 9.38
N VAL A 107 -21.21 3.92 9.26
CA VAL A 107 -20.90 3.23 8.02
C VAL A 107 -22.18 2.70 7.38
N ASN A 108 -22.36 2.96 6.09
CA ASN A 108 -23.30 2.20 5.27
C ASN A 108 -22.67 0.85 4.93
N ALA A 109 -23.06 -0.21 5.66
CA ALA A 109 -22.55 -1.56 5.45
C ALA A 109 -23.25 -2.32 4.30
N GLY A 110 -24.10 -1.65 3.51
CA GLY A 110 -24.99 -2.28 2.55
C GLY A 110 -24.31 -2.76 1.24
N PRO A 111 -24.70 -2.21 0.07
CA PRO A 111 -24.44 -2.88 -1.20
C PRO A 111 -23.00 -2.73 -1.70
N ASN A 112 -22.51 -3.77 -2.38
CA ASN A 112 -21.30 -3.73 -3.20
C ASN A 112 -20.07 -3.19 -2.46
N GLU A 113 -19.47 -2.13 -2.99
CA GLU A 113 -18.28 -1.43 -2.48
C GLU A 113 -18.61 -0.37 -1.41
N ALA A 114 -19.86 -0.29 -0.92
CA ALA A 114 -20.16 0.50 0.27
C ALA A 114 -19.64 -0.19 1.53
N GLY A 115 -19.12 0.56 2.49
CA GLY A 115 -18.65 0.03 3.77
C GLY A 115 -17.54 0.87 4.36
N LEU A 116 -16.83 0.28 5.31
CA LEU A 116 -15.50 0.73 5.72
C LEU A 116 -14.49 0.14 4.75
N LEU A 117 -13.75 0.98 4.03
CA LEU A 117 -12.98 0.58 2.84
C LEU A 117 -11.48 0.83 2.97
N GLY A 118 -11.09 1.79 3.79
CA GLY A 118 -9.69 2.17 3.94
C GLY A 118 -9.35 2.51 5.39
N MET A 119 -8.10 2.23 5.75
CA MET A 119 -7.51 2.62 7.02
C MET A 119 -6.03 2.93 6.81
N ALA A 120 -5.55 4.00 7.46
CA ALA A 120 -4.13 4.32 7.50
C ALA A 120 -3.74 4.83 8.89
N PHE A 121 -2.65 4.30 9.42
CA PHE A 121 -2.00 4.86 10.61
C PHE A 121 -1.21 6.10 10.23
N HIS A 122 -1.23 7.12 11.09
CA HIS A 122 -0.29 8.21 10.98
C HIS A 122 1.15 7.69 11.14
N PRO A 123 2.16 8.21 10.41
CA PRO A 123 3.55 7.75 10.53
C PRO A 123 4.12 7.81 11.97
N ARG A 124 3.56 8.71 12.78
CA ARG A 124 3.84 8.91 14.21
C ARG A 124 2.76 8.36 15.15
N PHE A 125 2.06 7.29 14.76
CA PHE A 125 0.93 6.74 15.51
C PHE A 125 1.27 6.42 16.98
N ALA A 126 2.46 5.90 17.25
CA ALA A 126 2.91 5.61 18.61
C ALA A 126 2.98 6.85 19.50
N GLN A 127 3.15 8.05 18.92
CA GLN A 127 3.23 9.30 19.67
C GLN A 127 1.90 10.05 19.73
N ASN A 128 1.06 9.96 18.69
CA ASN A 128 -0.14 10.80 18.58
C ASN A 128 -1.47 10.03 18.51
N GLY A 129 -1.44 8.70 18.39
CA GLY A 129 -2.65 7.88 18.31
C GLY A 129 -3.56 8.16 17.11
N LEU A 130 -3.08 8.85 16.07
CA LEU A 130 -3.91 9.22 14.92
C LEU A 130 -4.04 8.08 13.90
N VAL A 131 -5.28 7.74 13.58
CA VAL A 131 -5.66 6.78 12.54
C VAL A 131 -6.75 7.40 11.67
N PHE A 132 -6.69 7.15 10.37
CA PHE A 132 -7.62 7.69 9.38
C PHE A 132 -8.42 6.56 8.76
N PHE A 133 -9.70 6.81 8.49
CA PHE A 133 -10.62 5.86 7.89
C PHE A 133 -11.29 6.44 6.66
N SER A 134 -11.44 5.63 5.61
CA SER A 134 -12.28 5.92 4.45
C SER A 134 -13.49 5.00 4.46
N TYR A 135 -14.69 5.57 4.41
CA TYR A 135 -15.93 4.81 4.48
C TYR A 135 -17.09 5.54 3.80
N THR A 136 -18.05 4.78 3.30
CA THR A 136 -19.32 5.33 2.79
C THR A 136 -20.28 5.58 3.93
N ARG A 137 -20.89 6.76 3.98
CA ARG A 137 -21.94 7.10 4.96
C ARG A 137 -23.31 6.60 4.48
N PRO A 138 -24.25 6.33 5.39
CA PRO A 138 -25.66 6.21 5.04
C PRO A 138 -26.09 7.47 4.26
N SER A 139 -26.78 7.27 3.14
CA SER A 139 -27.44 8.37 2.45
C SER A 139 -28.52 8.95 3.36
N ALA A 140 -28.68 10.28 3.39
CA ALA A 140 -29.84 10.90 4.01
C ALA A 140 -31.12 10.68 3.19
N ALA A 141 -31.00 10.24 1.93
CA ALA A 141 -32.11 9.94 1.03
C ALA A 141 -32.40 8.43 1.01
N SER A 142 -33.21 8.01 1.99
CA SER A 142 -34.44 7.21 1.88
C SER A 142 -34.65 6.43 3.19
N PRO A 143 -35.85 6.53 3.81
CA PRO A 143 -36.19 5.77 5.02
C PRO A 143 -36.18 4.26 4.78
#